data_AF-A0A354TPI7-F1
#
_entry.id   AF-A0A354TPI7-F1
#
_cell.length_a   1.000
_cell.length_b   1.000
_cell.length_c   1.000
_cell.angle_alpha   90.00
_cell.angle_beta   90.00
_cell.angle_gamma   90.00
#
_symmetry.space_group_name_H-M   'P 1'
#
loop_
_entity.id
_entity.type
_entity.pdbx_description
1 polymer ?
#
loop_
_entity_poly.entity_id
_entity_poly.type
_entity_poly.pdbx_seq_one_letter_code
_entity_poly.pdbx_strand_id
1 'polypeptide(L)'
;EVSPFYDPMLAKMIAYADTREEALADLQLSLSETSIYGIETNIDYLQTLLGSEPLRTGKYFTNTLSQLEFEKHALEVVTPGTMT
;
A
#
# COMPACT_ATOMS: atom_id res chain seq x y z
N GLU A 1 -16.49 12.15 -4.99
CA GLU A 1 -16.32 12.42 -3.54
C GLU A 1 -16.32 11.07 -2.83
N VAL A 2 -15.39 10.86 -1.88
CA VAL A 2 -15.33 9.65 -1.04
C VAL A 2 -15.84 10.04 0.34
N SER A 3 -16.93 9.41 0.79
CA SER A 3 -17.60 9.77 2.03
C SER A 3 -16.83 9.26 3.25
N PRO A 4 -16.72 10.05 4.34
CA PRO A 4 -16.14 9.57 5.59
C PRO A 4 -17.11 8.68 6.41
N PHE A 5 -18.36 8.49 5.95
CA PHE A 5 -19.38 7.76 6.71
C PHE A 5 -19.41 6.25 6.45
N TYR A 6 -18.65 5.76 5.46
CA TYR A 6 -18.62 4.36 5.06
C TYR A 6 -17.20 3.83 5.00
N ASP A 7 -17.06 2.54 4.69
CA ASP A 7 -15.78 1.89 4.48
C ASP A 7 -14.96 2.63 3.40
N PRO A 8 -13.70 3.05 3.67
CA PRO A 8 -12.88 3.83 2.73
C PRO A 8 -12.28 2.99 1.59
N MET A 9 -12.80 1.78 1.33
CA MET A 9 -12.30 0.91 0.28
C MET A 9 -12.55 1.52 -1.12
N LEU A 10 -11.47 1.83 -1.82
CA LEU A 10 -11.52 2.42 -3.17
C LEU A 10 -11.58 1.35 -4.27
N ALA A 11 -10.74 0.33 -4.16
CA ALA A 11 -10.59 -0.71 -5.17
C ALA A 11 -10.03 -1.99 -4.57
N LYS A 12 -10.19 -3.11 -5.29
CA LYS A 12 -9.51 -4.37 -5.02
C LYS A 12 -8.63 -4.70 -6.22
N MET A 13 -7.34 -4.88 -5.96
CA MET A 13 -6.39 -5.32 -6.98
C MET A 13 -6.14 -6.81 -6.81
N ILE A 14 -6.25 -7.56 -7.89
CA ILE A 14 -6.15 -9.02 -7.91
C ILE A 14 -5.23 -9.38 -9.07
N ALA A 15 -4.15 -10.11 -8.78
CA ALA A 15 -3.31 -10.71 -9.80
C ALA A 15 -3.47 -12.23 -9.77
N TYR A 16 -3.25 -12.84 -10.93
CA TYR A 16 -3.27 -14.28 -11.13
C TYR A 16 -2.15 -14.66 -12.08
N ALA A 17 -1.33 -15.62 -11.68
CA ALA A 17 -0.23 -16.18 -12.45
C ALA A 17 -0.02 -17.64 -12.06
N ASP A 18 0.84 -18.34 -12.82
CA ASP A 18 1.15 -19.75 -12.60
C ASP A 18 1.97 -19.97 -11.32
N THR A 19 2.77 -18.98 -10.92
CA THR A 19 3.55 -19.01 -9.68
C THR A 19 3.17 -17.87 -8.73
N ARG A 20 3.45 -18.07 -7.43
CA ARG A 20 3.24 -17.05 -6.40
C ARG A 20 4.11 -15.83 -6.66
N GLU A 21 5.35 -16.08 -7.06
CA GLU A 21 6.36 -15.06 -7.32
C GLU A 21 5.94 -14.14 -8.47
N GLU A 22 5.42 -14.71 -9.57
CA GLU A 22 4.86 -13.94 -10.69
C GLU A 22 3.64 -13.14 -10.25
N ALA A 23 2.69 -13.74 -9.53
CA ALA A 23 1.50 -13.02 -9.07
C ALA A 23 1.84 -11.85 -8.12
N LEU A 24 2.86 -12.01 -7.26
CA LEU A 24 3.35 -10.93 -6.41
C LEU A 24 4.06 -9.83 -7.21
N ALA A 25 4.85 -10.20 -8.22
CA ALA A 25 5.50 -9.25 -9.12
C ALA A 25 4.47 -8.44 -9.93
N ASP A 26 3.43 -9.09 -10.43
CA ASP A 26 2.33 -8.44 -11.16
C ASP A 26 1.54 -7.48 -10.26
N LEU A 27 1.25 -7.86 -9.01
CA LEU A 27 0.65 -6.95 -8.03
C LEU A 27 1.54 -5.74 -7.74
N GLN A 28 2.84 -5.97 -7.57
CA GLN A 28 3.79 -4.90 -7.28
C GLN A 28 3.89 -3.91 -8.45
N LEU A 29 3.99 -4.42 -9.68
CA LEU A 29 3.98 -3.60 -10.89
C LEU A 29 2.68 -2.81 -11.02
N SER A 30 1.53 -3.49 -10.89
CA SER A 30 0.22 -2.86 -11.01
C SER A 30 0.00 -1.74 -9.97
N LEU A 31 0.46 -1.94 -8.72
CA LEU A 31 0.43 -0.88 -7.71
C LEU A 31 1.37 0.28 -8.04
N SER A 32 2.54 0.01 -8.64
CA SER A 32 3.49 1.06 -9.04
C SER A 32 2.98 1.94 -10.20
N GLU A 33 2.14 1.38 -11.06
CA GLU A 33 1.50 2.10 -12.17
C GLU A 33 0.18 2.77 -11.76
N THR A 34 -0.34 2.45 -10.57
CA THR A 34 -1.59 3.03 -10.06
C THR A 34 -1.35 4.44 -9.52
N SER A 35 -2.11 5.41 -10.04
CA SER A 35 -2.09 6.79 -9.56
C SER A 35 -3.50 7.22 -9.17
N ILE A 36 -3.66 7.64 -7.92
CA ILE A 36 -4.91 8.20 -7.38
C ILE A 36 -4.57 9.54 -6.72
N TYR A 37 -5.30 10.59 -7.08
CA TYR A 37 -5.09 11.95 -6.59
C TYR A 37 -6.32 12.47 -5.85
N GLY A 38 -6.10 13.43 -4.95
CA GLY A 38 -7.15 14.15 -4.21
C GLY A 38 -7.48 13.57 -2.84
N ILE A 39 -7.00 12.36 -2.54
CA ILE A 39 -7.09 11.73 -1.21
C ILE A 39 -5.80 10.95 -0.93
N GLU A 40 -5.50 10.77 0.36
CA GLU A 40 -4.47 9.83 0.78
C GLU A 40 -4.92 8.39 0.51
N THR A 41 -3.99 7.54 0.09
CA THR A 41 -4.24 6.10 -0.14
C THR A 41 -3.17 5.27 0.55
N ASN A 42 -3.41 3.96 0.66
CA ASN A 42 -2.47 3.00 1.24
C ASN A 42 -1.53 2.36 0.20
N ILE A 43 -1.41 2.93 -1.02
CA ILE A 43 -0.63 2.34 -2.12
C ILE A 43 0.84 2.14 -1.71
N ASP A 44 1.49 3.15 -1.14
CA ASP A 44 2.91 3.07 -0.73
C ASP A 44 3.12 1.98 0.34
N TYR A 45 2.22 1.89 1.31
CA TYR A 45 2.25 0.86 2.35
C TYR A 45 2.13 -0.55 1.76
N LEU A 46 1.22 -0.74 0.80
CA LEU A 46 1.03 -2.02 0.11
C LEU A 46 2.26 -2.38 -0.74
N GLN A 47 2.92 -1.42 -1.39
CA GLN A 47 4.18 -1.65 -2.10
C GLN A 47 5.31 -2.09 -1.16
N THR A 48 5.47 -1.43 -0.02
CA THR A 48 6.45 -1.84 1.01
C THR A 48 6.16 -3.26 1.50
N LEU A 49 4.90 -3.59 1.78
CA LEU A 49 4.48 -4.92 2.20
C LEU A 49 4.79 -5.99 1.14
N LEU A 50 4.52 -5.72 -0.14
CA LEU A 50 4.85 -6.62 -1.26
C LEU A 50 6.36 -6.88 -1.39
N GLY A 51 7.18 -5.88 -1.12
CA GLY A 51 8.63 -6.00 -1.10
C GLY A 51 9.22 -6.71 0.14
N SER A 52 8.43 -6.88 1.21
CA SER A 52 8.91 -7.40 2.49
C SER A 52 9.27 -8.89 2.44
N GLU A 53 10.32 -9.28 3.19
CA GLU A 53 10.78 -10.67 3.25
C GLU A 53 9.67 -11.65 3.70
N PRO A 54 8.88 -11.37 4.75
CA PRO A 54 7.86 -12.30 5.23
C PRO A 54 6.82 -12.63 4.15
N LEU A 55 6.44 -11.65 3.33
CA LEU A 55 5.45 -11.86 2.28
C LEU A 55 6.06 -12.60 1.07
N ARG A 56 7.29 -12.26 0.69
CA ARG A 56 8.02 -12.94 -0.39
C ARG A 56 8.29 -14.41 -0.07
N THR A 57 8.64 -14.74 1.16
CA THR A 57 8.93 -16.13 1.58
C THR A 57 7.70 -16.91 2.04
N GLY A 58 6.54 -16.24 2.17
CA GLY A 58 5.31 -16.86 2.65
C GLY A 58 5.29 -17.14 4.15
N LYS A 59 6.26 -16.60 4.92
CA LYS A 59 6.40 -16.81 6.37
C LYS A 59 5.79 -15.65 7.15
N TYR A 60 4.48 -15.50 7.06
CA TYR A 60 3.73 -14.46 7.76
C TYR A 60 2.64 -15.06 8.66
N PHE A 61 2.28 -14.30 9.68
CA PHE A 61 1.29 -14.64 10.70
C PHE A 61 0.28 -13.49 10.83
N THR A 62 -0.77 -13.71 11.63
CA THR A 62 -1.80 -12.71 11.88
C THR A 62 -1.28 -11.39 12.45
N ASN A 63 -0.11 -11.40 13.09
CA ASN A 63 0.52 -10.21 13.67
C ASN A 63 1.64 -9.60 12.80
N THR A 64 1.98 -10.15 11.63
CA THR A 64 3.16 -9.71 10.85
C THR A 64 3.13 -8.21 10.52
N LEU A 65 1.96 -7.63 10.25
CA LEU A 65 1.84 -6.22 9.89
C LEU A 65 2.18 -5.25 11.04
N SER A 66 2.12 -5.68 12.31
CA SER A 66 2.54 -4.83 13.43
C SER A 66 4.06 -4.70 13.56
N GLN A 67 4.79 -5.58 12.87
CA GLN A 67 6.25 -5.61 12.84
C GLN A 67 6.80 -5.09 11.51
N LEU A 68 5.93 -4.70 10.57
CA LEU A 68 6.36 -4.13 9.30
C LEU A 68 6.84 -2.71 9.55
N GLU A 69 8.14 -2.48 9.34
CA GLU A 69 8.70 -1.14 9.29
C GLU A 69 8.25 -0.47 8.00
N PHE A 70 7.51 0.63 8.13
CA PHE A 70 7.06 1.45 7.01
C PHE A 70 7.50 2.89 7.24
N GLU A 71 8.35 3.36 6.34
CA GLU A 71 8.77 4.76 6.30
C GLU A 71 8.12 5.42 5.09
N LYS A 72 7.20 6.35 5.36
CA LYS A 72 6.58 7.14 4.30
C LYS A 72 7.61 8.13 3.77
N HIS A 73 7.93 8.06 2.49
CA HIS A 73 8.78 9.04 1.81
C HIS A 73 8.01 10.33 1.51
N ALA A 74 7.59 11.03 2.56
CA ALA A 74 6.81 12.26 2.47
C ALA A 74 7.23 13.24 3.57
N LEU A 75 6.88 14.52 3.37
CA LEU A 75 6.95 15.52 4.42
C LEU A 75 5.59 15.63 5.10
N GLU A 76 5.59 15.62 6.43
CA GLU A 76 4.41 15.89 7.22
C GLU A 76 4.37 17.38 7.62
N VAL A 77 3.27 18.05 7.28
CA VAL A 77 3.04 19.43 7.70
C VAL A 77 2.47 19.41 9.12
N VAL A 78 3.35 19.51 10.11
CA VAL A 78 2.97 19.52 11.54
C VAL A 78 2.19 20.78 11.92
N THR A 79 2.61 21.92 11.35
CA THR A 79 1.95 23.22 11.56
C THR A 79 1.86 23.94 10.21
N PRO A 80 0.65 24.29 9.74
CA PRO A 80 0.51 25.10 8.54
C PRO A 80 0.93 26.55 8.81
N GLY A 81 1.63 27.16 7.86
CA GLY A 81 1.84 28.61 7.82
C GLY A 81 0.60 29.35 7.34
N THR A 82 0.64 30.67 7.32
CA THR A 82 -0.50 31.52 6.91
C THR A 82 -0.94 31.30 5.45
N MET A 83 -0.04 30.83 4.58
CA MET A 83 -0.27 30.64 3.14
C MET A 83 0.52 29.44 2.57
N THR A 84 0.56 28.31 3.28
CA THR A 84 1.24 27.06 2.86
C THR A 84 0.33 25.87 3.03
#